data_AF-A0A7Y9H619-F1
#
_entry.id   AF-A0A7Y9H619-F1
#
_cell.length_a   1.000
_cell.length_b   1.000
_cell.length_c   1.000
_cell.angle_alpha   90.00
_cell.angle_beta   90.00
_cell.angle_gamma   90.00
#
_symmetry.space_group_name_H-M   'P 1'
#
loop_
_entity.id
_entity.type
_entity.pdbx_description
1 polymer ?
#
loop_
_entity_poly.entity_id
_entity_poly.type
_entity_poly.pdbx_seq_one_letter_code
_entity_poly.pdbx_strand_id
1 'polypeptide(L)'
;MFGIGLPELAVIAFFGVVLMGPDKLPGLARQLAQGIKAARRMGDSVRDDLRTSLGDDYADLELRDLDPREMVRRQVQEILAERDEDERDEDDDTTPRTTPRTTTAASPERKTA
;
A
#
# COMPACT_ATOMS: atom_id res chain seq x y z
N MET A 1 5.61 6.94 -9.24
CA MET A 1 5.96 8.25 -9.84
C MET A 1 7.14 8.94 -9.15
N PHE A 2 8.30 8.27 -9.04
CA PHE A 2 9.59 8.96 -8.81
C PHE A 2 10.66 8.14 -9.53
N GLY A 3 10.94 8.51 -10.78
CA GLY A 3 12.01 7.91 -11.59
C GLY A 3 13.37 8.48 -11.19
N ILE A 4 13.75 8.35 -9.92
CA ILE A 4 15.04 8.82 -9.41
C ILE A 4 16.00 7.63 -9.45
N GLY A 5 16.97 7.68 -10.36
CA GLY A 5 18.08 6.75 -10.39
C GLY A 5 19.21 7.18 -9.46
N LEU A 6 20.26 6.35 -9.41
CA LEU A 6 21.51 6.71 -8.74
C LEU A 6 22.11 8.06 -9.18
N PRO A 7 22.15 8.44 -10.48
CA PRO A 7 22.71 9.72 -10.89
C PRO A 7 21.86 10.90 -10.40
N GLU A 8 20.53 10.83 -10.47
CA GLU A 8 19.64 11.88 -9.98
C GLU A 8 19.77 12.04 -8.45
N LEU A 9 19.89 10.93 -7.72
CA LEU A 9 20.14 10.95 -6.27
C LEU A 9 21.47 11.65 -5.94
N ALA A 10 22.52 11.41 -6.72
CA ALA A 10 23.82 12.05 -6.54
C ALA A 10 23.76 13.57 -6.75
N VAL A 11 22.98 14.04 -7.74
CA VAL A 11 22.75 15.48 -7.96
C VAL A 11 22.01 16.11 -6.79
N ILE A 12 20.97 15.46 -6.28
CA ILE A 12 20.22 15.94 -5.10
C ILE A 12 21.14 15.99 -3.87
N ALA A 13 21.94 14.94 -3.65
CA ALA A 13 22.91 14.90 -2.55
C ALA A 13 23.94 16.02 -2.68
N PHE A 14 24.44 16.28 -3.88
CA PHE A 14 25.38 17.39 -4.14
C PHE A 14 24.78 18.74 -3.76
N PHE A 15 23.56 19.04 -4.22
CA PHE A 15 22.88 20.28 -3.82
C PHE A 15 22.60 20.32 -2.31
N GLY A 16 22.19 19.21 -1.70
CA GLY A 16 22.00 19.13 -0.25
C GLY A 16 23.29 19.43 0.53
N VAL A 17 24.43 18.92 0.06
CA VAL A 17 25.76 19.21 0.64
C VAL A 17 26.16 20.66 0.45
N VAL A 18 25.89 21.26 -0.71
CA VAL A 18 26.24 22.66 -0.97
C VAL A 18 25.38 23.63 -0.14
N LEU A 19 24.08 23.38 -0.02
CA LEU A 19 23.17 24.24 0.74
C LEU A 19 23.40 24.15 2.24
N MET A 20 23.58 22.94 2.77
CA MET A 20 23.70 22.71 4.21
C MET A 20 25.14 22.75 4.71
N GLY A 21 26.09 22.38 3.85
CA GLY A 21 27.50 22.16 4.15
C GLY A 21 27.84 20.68 4.42
N PRO A 22 28.97 20.16 3.89
CA PRO A 22 29.38 18.76 4.06
C PRO A 22 29.63 18.38 5.53
N ASP A 23 30.01 19.35 6.37
CA ASP A 23 30.29 19.11 7.78
C ASP A 23 29.01 19.01 8.63
N LYS A 24 27.90 19.64 8.19
CA LYS A 24 26.64 19.69 8.94
C LYS A 24 25.77 18.46 8.71
N LEU A 25 25.72 17.95 7.46
CA LEU A 25 24.93 16.78 7.08
C LEU A 25 25.19 15.52 7.92
N PRO A 26 26.43 15.06 8.15
CA PRO A 26 26.68 13.87 8.97
C PRO A 26 26.25 14.08 10.42
N GLY A 27 26.37 15.30 10.94
CA GLY A 27 25.84 15.66 12.25
C GLY A 27 24.31 15.52 12.31
N LEU A 28 23.61 16.07 11.32
CA LEU A 28 22.15 16.01 11.22
C LEU A 28 21.63 14.58 11.07
N ALA A 29 22.28 13.78 10.21
CA ALA A 29 21.95 12.37 10.02
C ALA A 29 22.13 11.56 11.30
N ARG A 30 23.20 11.83 12.08
CA ARG A 30 23.42 11.19 13.39
C ARG A 30 22.34 11.55 14.39
N GLN A 31 21.92 12.82 14.44
CA GLN A 31 20.83 13.26 15.32
C GLN A 31 19.51 12.58 14.96
N LEU A 32 19.17 12.51 13.67
CA LEU A 32 17.99 11.76 13.20
C LEU A 32 18.08 10.28 13.56
N ALA A 33 19.22 9.64 13.32
CA ALA A 33 19.42 8.23 13.65
C ALA A 33 19.28 7.97 15.16
N GLN A 34 19.81 8.87 16.00
CA GLN A 34 19.63 8.81 17.45
C GLN A 34 18.16 8.99 17.84
N GLY A 35 17.44 9.91 17.21
CA GLY A 35 16.00 10.12 17.42
C GLY A 35 15.19 8.88 17.07
N ILE A 36 15.44 8.28 15.89
CA ILE A 36 14.78 7.02 15.47
C ILE A 36 15.09 5.89 16.45
N LYS A 37 16.34 5.76 16.89
CA LYS A 37 16.74 4.74 17.87
C LYS A 37 16.07 4.95 19.23
N ALA A 38 15.93 6.21 19.66
CA ALA A 38 15.24 6.56 20.88
C ALA A 38 13.74 6.26 20.78
N ALA A 39 13.09 6.62 19.66
CA ALA A 39 11.70 6.30 19.39
C ALA A 39 11.44 4.78 19.41
N ARG A 40 12.32 3.99 18.77
CA ARG A 40 12.23 2.52 18.81
C ARG A 40 12.28 1.98 20.25
N ARG A 41 13.27 2.42 21.03
CA ARG A 41 13.42 2.01 22.44
C ARG A 41 12.21 2.41 23.29
N MET A 42 11.62 3.56 23.00
CA MET A 42 10.43 4.05 23.70
C MET A 42 9.21 3.17 23.40
N GLY A 43 9.04 2.78 22.13
CA GLY A 43 8.02 1.78 21.75
C GLY A 43 8.23 0.44 22.44
N ASP A 44 9.49 -0.04 22.49
CA ASP A 44 9.83 -1.29 23.17
C ASP A 44 9.53 -1.22 24.69
N SER A 45 9.85 -0.10 25.37
CA SER A 45 9.57 0.06 26.80
C SER A 45 8.07 0.17 27.11
N VAL A 46 7.32 0.92 26.29
CA VAL A 46 5.86 1.02 26.44
C VAL A 46 5.24 -0.37 26.29
N ARG A 47 5.73 -1.16 25.33
CA ARG A 47 5.28 -2.54 25.15
C ARG A 47 5.55 -3.41 26.38
N ASP A 48 6.75 -3.35 26.93
CA ASP A 48 7.13 -4.12 28.12
C ASP A 48 6.28 -3.73 29.34
N ASP A 49 5.97 -2.45 29.50
CA ASP A 49 5.09 -1.94 30.57
C ASP A 49 3.64 -2.42 30.41
N LEU A 50 3.10 -2.39 29.18
CA LEU A 50 1.77 -2.92 28.86
C LEU A 50 1.69 -4.43 29.11
N ARG A 51 2.73 -5.18 28.70
CA ARG A 51 2.83 -6.63 28.92
C ARG A 51 2.87 -6.98 30.40
N THR A 52 3.60 -6.20 31.20
CA THR A 52 3.72 -6.40 32.65
C THR A 52 2.43 -6.05 33.40
N SER A 53 1.69 -5.05 32.93
CA SER A 53 0.52 -4.51 33.64
C SER A 53 -0.80 -5.18 33.26
N LEU A 54 -0.94 -5.65 32.02
CA LEU A 54 -2.22 -6.12 31.46
C LEU A 54 -2.20 -7.63 31.07
N GLY A 55 -1.05 -8.29 31.17
CA GLY A 55 -0.89 -9.70 30.84
C GLY A 55 -0.60 -9.98 29.36
N ASP A 56 -0.15 -11.20 29.06
CA ASP A 56 0.39 -11.61 27.76
C ASP A 56 -0.65 -11.51 26.61
N ASP A 57 -1.94 -11.51 26.93
CA ASP A 57 -3.05 -11.57 25.97
C ASP A 57 -3.26 -10.29 25.13
N TYR A 58 -2.79 -9.12 25.58
CA TYR A 58 -2.98 -7.84 24.86
C TYR A 58 -1.75 -7.34 24.12
N ALA A 59 -0.56 -7.80 24.50
CA ALA A 59 0.69 -7.39 23.84
C ALA A 59 0.74 -7.88 22.38
N ASP A 60 0.21 -9.06 22.09
CA ASP A 60 0.24 -9.66 20.74
C ASP A 60 -0.75 -9.05 19.75
N LEU A 61 -1.85 -8.45 20.25
CA LEU A 61 -2.83 -7.74 19.41
C LEU A 61 -2.24 -6.45 18.84
N GLU A 62 -1.42 -5.72 19.62
CA GLU A 62 -0.74 -4.52 19.12
C GLU A 62 0.47 -4.83 18.23
N LEU A 63 1.05 -6.04 18.26
CA LEU A 63 2.25 -6.36 17.47
C LEU A 63 2.03 -6.96 16.10
N ARG A 64 0.96 -7.72 15.89
CA ARG A 64 0.64 -8.25 14.55
C ARG A 64 0.04 -7.20 13.64
N ASP A 65 -0.39 -6.06 14.18
CA ASP A 65 -1.02 -4.97 13.42
C ASP A 65 -0.16 -3.70 13.31
N LEU A 66 0.87 -3.48 14.15
CA LEU A 66 1.76 -2.31 14.03
C LEU A 66 3.12 -2.58 13.35
N ASP A 67 3.43 -3.79 12.89
CA ASP A 67 4.65 -3.99 12.11
C ASP A 67 4.44 -3.47 10.67
N PRO A 68 5.08 -2.35 10.26
CA PRO A 68 4.85 -1.74 8.95
C PRO A 68 5.22 -2.70 7.82
N ARG A 69 6.08 -3.69 8.07
CA ARG A 69 6.48 -4.67 7.05
C ARG A 69 5.38 -5.69 6.77
N GLU A 70 4.65 -6.11 7.81
CA GLU A 70 3.51 -7.00 7.67
C GLU A 70 2.30 -6.26 7.09
N MET A 71 2.07 -5.00 7.46
CA MET A 71 1.06 -4.15 6.80
C MET A 71 1.31 -4.01 5.30
N VAL A 72 2.53 -3.62 4.90
CA VAL A 72 2.89 -3.51 3.48
C VAL A 72 2.77 -4.85 2.78
N ARG A 73 3.14 -5.95 3.43
CA ARG A 73 3.02 -7.29 2.86
C ARG A 73 1.56 -7.69 2.64
N ARG A 74 0.66 -7.41 3.59
CA ARG A 74 -0.79 -7.64 3.44
C ARG A 74 -1.36 -6.78 2.30
N GLN A 75 -1.05 -5.48 2.27
CA GLN A 75 -1.49 -4.59 1.20
C GLN A 75 -0.99 -5.02 -0.19
N VAL A 76 0.28 -5.42 -0.28
CA VAL A 76 0.88 -5.90 -1.54
C VAL A 76 0.23 -7.21 -1.97
N GLN A 77 -0.01 -8.14 -1.04
CA GLN A 77 -0.71 -9.39 -1.34
C GLN A 77 -2.15 -9.15 -1.79
N GLU A 78 -2.86 -8.22 -1.17
CA GLU A 78 -4.22 -7.81 -1.55
C GLU A 78 -4.23 -7.23 -2.97
N ILE A 79 -3.31 -6.32 -3.29
CA ILE A 79 -3.18 -5.74 -4.64
C ILE A 79 -2.80 -6.79 -5.69
N LEU A 80 -1.91 -7.73 -5.35
CA LEU A 80 -1.55 -8.83 -6.26
C LEU A 80 -2.71 -9.80 -6.45
N ALA A 81 -3.46 -10.11 -5.40
CA ALA A 81 -4.62 -10.98 -5.46
C ALA A 81 -5.74 -10.35 -6.28
N GLU A 82 -6.03 -9.06 -6.09
CA GLU A 82 -7.02 -8.31 -6.87
C GLU A 82 -6.62 -8.24 -8.35
N ARG A 83 -5.32 -8.08 -8.63
CA ARG A 83 -4.79 -8.13 -10.01
C ARG A 83 -4.88 -9.53 -10.63
N ASP A 84 -4.60 -10.58 -9.87
CA ASP A 84 -4.72 -11.98 -10.33
C ASP A 84 -6.20 -12.37 -10.54
N GLU A 85 -7.15 -11.67 -9.91
CA GLU A 85 -8.59 -11.82 -10.13
C GLU A 85 -9.06 -11.05 -11.37
N ASP A 86 -8.62 -9.80 -11.56
CA ASP A 86 -8.88 -9.02 -12.77
C ASP A 86 -8.29 -9.67 -14.05
N GLU A 87 -7.09 -10.26 -13.97
CA GLU A 87 -6.46 -10.98 -15.10
C GLU A 87 -7.18 -12.32 -15.43
N ARG A 88 -7.95 -12.90 -14.50
CA ARG A 88 -8.78 -14.10 -14.78
C ARG A 88 -10.11 -13.76 -15.45
N ASP A 89 -10.60 -12.54 -15.27
CA ASP A 89 -11.83 -12.06 -15.91
C ASP A 89 -11.58 -11.55 -17.35
N GLU A 90 -10.33 -11.22 -17.73
CA GLU A 90 -9.98 -10.80 -19.11
C GLU A 90 -9.69 -11.95 -20.10
N ASP A 91 -9.45 -13.18 -19.64
CA ASP A 91 -9.20 -14.34 -20.52
C ASP A 91 -10.48 -15.05 -21.03
N ASP A 92 -11.69 -14.61 -20.63
CA ASP A 92 -12.97 -15.22 -21.07
C ASP A 92 -13.73 -14.45 -22.17
N ASP A 93 -13.18 -13.37 -22.76
CA ASP A 93 -13.85 -12.70 -23.90
C ASP A 93 -13.03 -12.70 -25.20
N THR A 94 -12.72 -13.90 -25.70
CA THR A 94 -12.59 -14.12 -27.15
C THR A 94 -13.98 -14.45 -27.73
N THR A 95 -14.72 -13.39 -28.10
CA THR A 95 -15.66 -13.16 -29.26
C THR A 95 -16.11 -14.37 -30.14
N PRO A 96 -17.21 -14.31 -30.95
CA PRO A 96 -18.32 -13.35 -31.08
C PRO A 96 -19.72 -14.04 -31.15
N ARG A 97 -20.82 -13.38 -30.78
CA ARG A 97 -22.18 -13.86 -31.17
C ARG A 97 -22.97 -12.84 -31.97
N THR A 98 -22.83 -13.03 -33.27
CA THR A 98 -23.73 -12.72 -34.39
C THR A 98 -25.20 -12.53 -33.98
N THR A 99 -25.75 -11.37 -34.34
CA THR A 99 -27.18 -11.11 -34.62
C THR A 99 -27.67 -12.01 -35.77
N PRO A 100 -28.95 -11.99 -36.25
CA PRO A 100 -30.23 -11.45 -35.75
C PRO A 100 -31.40 -12.48 -35.86
N ARG A 101 -32.49 -12.36 -35.08
CA ARG A 101 -33.85 -12.52 -35.62
C ARG A 101 -35.00 -12.21 -34.65
N THR A 102 -35.77 -11.23 -35.09
CA THR A 102 -37.21 -11.02 -34.92
C THR A 102 -38.03 -12.26 -35.31
N THR A 103 -38.98 -12.66 -34.45
CA THR A 103 -40.21 -13.43 -34.77
C THR A 103 -41.08 -13.39 -33.50
N THR A 104 -42.15 -12.59 -33.45
CA THR A 104 -43.51 -12.83 -33.99
C THR A 104 -44.40 -13.65 -33.06
N ALA A 105 -45.39 -12.97 -32.45
CA ALA A 105 -46.76 -13.40 -32.15
C ALA A 105 -47.46 -12.24 -31.39
N ALA A 106 -48.09 -11.23 -32.03
CA ALA A 106 -49.40 -11.23 -32.69
C ALA A 106 -50.58 -11.70 -31.80
N SER A 107 -51.29 -10.75 -31.14
CA SER A 107 -52.76 -10.76 -30.96
C SER A 107 -53.28 -9.50 -30.25
N PRO A 108 -54.58 -9.11 -30.41
CA PRO A 108 -54.93 -7.85 -31.06
C PRO A 108 -55.83 -6.91 -30.25
N GLU A 109 -55.92 -5.66 -30.74
CA GLU A 109 -57.09 -4.75 -30.74
C GLU A 109 -57.91 -4.46 -29.46
N ARG A 110 -57.94 -3.16 -29.07
CA ARG A 110 -59.11 -2.23 -29.11
C ARG A 110 -58.72 -0.92 -28.37
N LYS A 111 -58.71 0.26 -29.02
CA LYS A 111 -59.86 1.19 -29.24
C LYS A 111 -60.45 1.60 -27.87
N THR A 112 -60.47 2.84 -27.38
CA THR A 112 -60.85 4.16 -27.94
C THR A 112 -60.58 5.23 -26.86
N ALA A 113 -60.16 6.43 -27.25
CA ALA A 113 -60.86 7.72 -27.02
C ALA A 113 -60.99 8.20 -25.58
#